data_AF-A0A7V3UJK3-F1
#
_entry.id   AF-A0A7V3UJK3-F1
#
_cell.length_a   1.000
_cell.length_b   1.000
_cell.length_c   1.000
_cell.angle_alpha   90.00
_cell.angle_beta   90.00
_cell.angle_gamma   90.00
#
_symmetry.space_group_name_H-M   'P 1'
#
loop_
_entity.id
_entity.type
_entity.pdbx_description
1 polymer ?
#
loop_
_entity_poly.entity_id
_entity_poly.type
_entity_poly.pdbx_seq_one_letter_code
_entity_poly.pdbx_strand_id
1 'polypeptide(L)' 'AGKDGIDLVAMETHGWGGLTRLFVGSIADKVLRGAPKPVLIHRPQSKSP' A
#
# COMPACT_ATOMS: atom_id res chain seq x y z
N ALA A 1 17.66 6.83 -14.09
CA ALA A 1 16.27 6.37 -14.19
C ALA A 1 16.22 4.90 -13.77
N GLY A 2 15.23 4.48 -12.97
CA GLY A 2 15.07 3.08 -12.57
C GLY A 2 14.86 2.18 -13.80
N LYS A 3 15.35 0.93 -13.73
CA LYS A 3 15.62 0.04 -14.87
C LYS A 3 14.41 -0.30 -15.78
N ASP A 4 13.17 -0.04 -15.37
CA ASP A 4 11.99 -0.60 -16.04
C ASP A 4 10.99 0.44 -16.59
N GLY A 5 11.31 1.74 -16.60
CA GLY A 5 10.38 2.77 -17.13
C GLY A 5 9.05 2.89 -16.37
N ILE A 6 8.97 2.35 -15.15
CA ILE A 6 7.78 2.41 -14.30
C ILE A 6 7.71 3.78 -13.60
N ASP A 7 6.53 4.39 -13.65
CA ASP A 7 6.28 5.71 -13.05
C ASP A 7 5.54 5.65 -11.70
N LEU A 8 4.85 4.54 -11.40
CA LEU A 8 4.03 4.39 -10.20
C LEU A 8 3.90 2.92 -9.78
N VAL A 9 3.88 2.68 -8.46
CA VAL A 9 3.44 1.40 -7.88
C VAL A 9 2.04 1.57 -7.31
N ALA A 10 1.05 0.81 -7.79
CA ALA A 10 -0.31 0.83 -7.25
C ALA A 10 -0.58 -0.44 -6.44
N MET A 11 -1.14 -0.29 -5.24
CA MET A 11 -1.45 -1.40 -4.34
C MET A 11 -2.76 -1.18 -3.59
N GLU A 12 -3.54 -2.25 -3.44
CA GLU A 12 -4.72 -2.28 -2.59
C GLU A 12 -4.39 -2.87 -1.22
N THR A 13 -5.00 -2.34 -0.17
CA THR A 13 -4.94 -2.94 1.17
C THR A 13 -6.30 -3.49 1.54
N HIS A 14 -6.36 -4.70 2.11
CA HIS A 14 -7.61 -5.24 2.64
C HIS A 14 -8.08 -4.39 3.83
N GLY A 15 -9.25 -3.77 3.72
CA GLY A 15 -9.92 -3.13 4.83
C GLY A 15 -10.93 -4.10 5.42
N TRP A 16 -10.88 -4.31 6.74
CA TRP A 16 -12.02 -4.66 7.60
C TRP A 16 -11.57 -4.47 9.06
N GLY A 17 -12.11 -3.45 9.74
CA GLY A 17 -12.19 -3.33 11.20
C GLY A 17 -10.93 -3.07 12.06
N GLY A 18 -9.71 -3.32 11.58
CA GLY A 18 -8.55 -3.56 12.47
C GLY A 18 -7.38 -2.57 12.43
N LEU A 19 -7.60 -1.26 12.28
CA LEU A 19 -6.51 -0.27 12.29
C LEU A 19 -5.75 -0.15 13.63
N THR A 20 -6.24 -0.73 14.72
CA THR A 20 -5.77 -0.31 16.05
C THR A 20 -4.52 -1.03 16.56
N ARG A 21 -4.04 -2.11 15.92
CA ARG A 21 -2.90 -2.89 16.46
C ARG A 21 -1.97 -3.61 15.47
N LEU A 22 -2.22 -3.52 14.17
CA LEU A 22 -1.45 -4.20 13.11
C LEU A 22 -1.08 -3.08 12.11
N PHE A 23 0.15 -2.71 11.77
CA PHE A 23 1.26 -3.55 11.35
C PHE A 23 2.55 -2.69 11.30
N VAL A 24 3.33 -2.61 12.38
CA VAL A 24 4.73 -2.19 12.25
C VAL A 24 5.39 -3.19 11.30
N GLY A 25 5.79 -2.76 10.10
CA GLY A 25 6.40 -3.63 9.08
C GLY A 25 5.45 -4.39 8.13
N SER A 26 4.24 -3.88 7.83
CA SER A 26 3.41 -4.42 6.74
C SER A 26 4.13 -4.43 5.38
N ILE A 27 3.62 -5.22 4.42
CA ILE A 27 4.09 -5.16 3.03
C ILE A 27 3.97 -3.74 2.48
N ALA A 28 2.86 -3.04 2.77
CA ALA A 28 2.70 -1.65 2.38
C ALA A 28 3.78 -0.74 2.99
N ASP A 29 4.10 -0.89 4.28
CA ASP A 29 5.18 -0.14 4.94
C ASP A 29 6.56 -0.43 4.31
N LYS A 30 6.87 -1.69 4.04
CA LYS A 30 8.13 -2.09 3.38
C LYS A 30 8.24 -1.49 1.97
N VAL A 31 7.16 -1.53 1.20
CA VAL A 31 7.13 -0.94 -0.16
C VAL A 31 7.23 0.57 -0.08
N LEU A 32 6.50 1.24 0.82
CA LEU A 32 6.59 2.70 0.99
C LEU A 32 8.00 3.16 1.37
N ARG A 33 8.73 2.40 2.21
CA ARG A 33 10.10 2.73 2.61
C ARG A 33 11.15 2.42 1.54
N GLY A 34 10.90 1.42 0.70
CA GLY A 34 11.87 0.93 -0.29
C GLY A 34 11.62 1.39 -1.73
N ALA A 35 10.44 1.93 -2.04
CA ALA A 35 10.08 2.27 -3.41
C ALA A 35 10.85 3.52 -3.89
N PRO A 36 11.57 3.44 -5.03
CA PRO A 36 12.23 4.59 -5.63
C PRO A 36 11.28 5.49 -6.43
N LYS A 37 10.00 5.11 -6.50
CA LYS A 37 8.94 5.74 -7.29
C LYS A 37 7.71 5.97 -6.42
N PRO A 38 6.82 6.90 -6.80
CA PRO A 38 5.58 7.12 -6.09
C PRO A 38 4.77 5.82 -5.90
N VAL A 39 4.06 5.73 -4.78
CA VAL A 39 3.22 4.58 -4.43
C VAL A 39 1.80 5.07 -4.16
N LEU A 40 0.82 4.52 -4.88
CA LEU A 40 -0.60 4.75 -4.66
C LEU A 40 -1.18 3.60 -3.83
N ILE A 41 -1.76 3.94 -2.68
CA ILE A 41 -2.46 2.99 -1.82
C ILE A 41 -3.97 3.22 -1.96
N HIS A 42 -4.67 2.24 -2.54
CA HIS A 42 -6.12 2.24 -2.57
C HIS A 42 -6.69 1.44 -1.40
N ARG A 43 -7.61 2.06 -0.67
CA ARG A 43 -8.36 1.42 0.42
C ARG A 43 -9.79 1.21 -0.06
N PRO A 44 -10.21 -0.03 -0.34
CA PRO A 44 -11.59 -0.30 -0.69
C PRO A 44 -12.46 0.08 0.51
N GLN A 45 -13.50 0.88 0.26
CA GLN A 45 -14.49 1.15 1.29
C GLN A 45 -15.16 -0.18 1.64
N SER A 46 -15.13 -0.55 2.91
CA SER A 46 -15.89 -1.70 3.39
C SER A 46 -17.35 -1.47 2.99
N LYS A 47 -17.89 -2.34 2.12
CA LYS A 47 -19.34 -2.50 2.02
C LYS A 47 -19.79 -3.11 3.34
N SER A 48 -20.09 -2.26 4.32
CA SER A 48 -21.03 -2.65 5.35
C SER A 48 -22.34 -3.02 4.63
N PRO A 49 -22.92 -4.20 4.86
CA PRO A 49 -24.28 -4.47 4.42
C PRO A 49 -25.27 -3.49 5.06
#